data_AF-A0A1Q3VZA2-F1
#
_entry.id   AF-A0A1Q3VZA2-F1
#
_cell.length_a   1.000
_cell.length_b   1.000
_cell.length_c   1.000
_cell.angle_alpha   90.00
_cell.angle_beta   90.00
_cell.angle_gamma   90.00
#
_symmetry.space_group_name_H-M   'P 1'
#
loop_
_entity.id
_entity.type
_entity.pdbx_description
1 polymer ?
#
loop_
_entity_poly.entity_id
_entity_poly.type
_entity_poly.pdbx_seq_one_letter_code
_entity_poly.pdbx_strand_id
1 'polypeptide(L)' 'MLQISLGLVELQASIVGLVTGVLYTAVNAPIPAPNVLGGIFAIIGTFIGLVAVAAMRHQLTFVF' A
#
# COMPACT_ATOMS: atom_id res chain seq x y z
N MET A 1 -7.85 13.11 -10.74
CA MET A 1 -7.94 13.31 -9.28
C MET A 1 -7.55 12.00 -8.62
N LEU A 2 -6.60 12.03 -7.70
CA LEU A 2 -6.27 10.91 -6.82
C LEU A 2 -7.14 11.05 -5.57
N GLN A 3 -8.02 10.07 -5.34
CA GLN A 3 -8.82 10.00 -4.12
C GLN A 3 -8.12 9.08 -3.13
N ILE A 4 -7.80 9.62 -1.95
CA ILE A 4 -7.29 8.84 -0.83
C ILE A 4 -8.42 8.77 0.19
N SER A 5 -8.92 7.56 0.43
CA SER A 5 -9.92 7.35 1.46
C SER A 5 -9.30 6.82 2.74
N LEU A 6 -9.89 7.21 3.87
CA LEU A 6 -9.55 6.71 5.20
C LEU A 6 -10.85 6.33 5.91
N GLY A 7 -11.29 5.10 5.69
CA GLY A 7 -12.49 4.56 6.30
C GLY A 7 -12.33 3.12 6.75
N LEU A 8 -13.47 2.47 7.02
CA LEU A 8 -13.51 1.08 7.48
C LEU A 8 -12.94 0.11 6.44
N VAL A 9 -13.17 0.38 5.15
CA VAL A 9 -12.77 -0.49 4.04
C VAL A 9 -11.24 -0.52 3.90
N GLU A 10 -10.58 0.63 3.98
CA GLU A 10 -9.13 0.75 3.85
C GLU A 10 -8.40 0.14 5.04
N LEU A 11 -8.98 0.28 6.24
CA LEU A 11 -8.49 -0.39 7.43
C LEU A 11 -8.61 -1.92 7.29
N GLN A 12 -9.76 -2.42 6.83
CA GLN A 12 -9.96 -3.85 6.56
C GLN A 12 -8.98 -4.37 5.50
N ALA A 13 -8.80 -3.63 4.39
CA ALA A 13 -7.86 -3.99 3.33
C ALA A 13 -6.41 -4.05 3.85
N SER A 14 -6.02 -3.11 4.72
CA SER A 14 -4.71 -3.11 5.37
C SER A 14 -4.50 -4.33 6.26
N ILE A 15 -5.53 -4.70 7.05
CA ILE A 15 -5.51 -5.90 7.90
C ILE A 15 -5.41 -7.16 7.03
N VAL A 16 -6.21 -7.26 5.96
CA VAL A 16 -6.16 -8.41 5.03
C VAL A 16 -4.78 -8.54 4.39
N GLY A 17 -4.19 -7.44 3.93
CA GLY A 17 -2.84 -7.43 3.37
C GLY A 17 -1.79 -7.90 4.37
N LEU A 18 -1.86 -7.43 5.62
CA LEU A 18 -0.95 -7.86 6.69
C LEU A 18 -1.11 -9.35 7.00
N VAL A 19 -2.34 -9.83 7.21
CA VAL A 19 -2.62 -11.23 7.52
C VAL A 19 -2.16 -12.13 6.37
N THR A 20 -2.45 -11.75 5.13
CA THR A 20 -2.00 -12.50 3.94
C THR A 20 -0.48 -12.55 3.87
N GLY A 21 0.21 -11.42 4.09
CA GLY A 21 1.67 -11.37 4.13
C GLY A 21 2.27 -12.31 5.19
N VAL A 22 1.70 -12.32 6.40
CA VAL A 22 2.12 -13.23 7.48
C VAL A 22 1.89 -14.69 7.09
N LEU A 23 0.72 -15.04 6.56
CA LEU A 23 0.40 -16.43 6.18
C LEU A 23 1.33 -16.95 5.08
N TYR A 24 1.54 -16.18 4.01
CA TYR A 24 2.42 -16.58 2.91
C TYR A 24 3.88 -16.72 3.38
N THR A 25 4.33 -15.84 4.27
CA THR A 25 5.67 -15.93 4.87
C THR A 25 5.79 -17.18 5.75
N ALA A 26 4.76 -17.50 6.55
CA ALA A 26 4.77 -18.65 7.45
C ALA A 26 4.91 -19.99 6.71
N VAL A 27 4.31 -20.13 5.53
CA VAL A 27 4.38 -21.35 4.72
C VAL A 27 5.46 -21.31 3.63
N ASN A 28 6.29 -20.26 3.58
CA ASN A 28 7.24 -20.00 2.50
C ASN A 28 6.62 -20.10 1.10
N ALA A 29 5.37 -19.66 0.95
CA ALA A 29 4.70 -19.65 -0.34
C ALA A 29 5.35 -18.61 -1.26
N PRO A 30 5.50 -18.90 -2.56
CA PRO A 30 5.99 -17.92 -3.52
C PRO A 30 5.00 -16.75 -3.62
N ILE A 31 5.46 -15.56 -3.27
CA ILE A 31 4.70 -14.31 -3.40
C ILE A 31 5.19 -13.57 -4.66
N PRO A 32 4.31 -13.08 -5.54
CA PRO A 32 4.72 -12.29 -6.72
C PRO A 32 5.43 -10.98 -6.39
N ALA A 33 5.19 -10.43 -5.18
CA ALA A 33 5.84 -9.21 -4.70
C ALA A 33 7.15 -9.56 -3.98
N PRO A 34 8.22 -8.76 -4.14
CA PRO A 34 9.47 -9.01 -3.43
C PRO A 34 9.26 -8.84 -1.92
N ASN A 35 9.40 -9.94 -1.18
CA ASN A 35 9.20 -10.02 0.27
C ASN A 35 10.43 -9.59 1.09
N VAL A 36 11.47 -9.09 0.44
CA VAL A 36 12.67 -8.54 1.07
C VAL A 36 12.47 -7.06 1.41
N LEU A 37 13.21 -6.57 2.40
CA LEU A 37 13.09 -5.18 2.90
C LEU A 37 13.19 -4.14 1.77
N GLY A 38 14.09 -4.34 0.81
CA GLY A 38 14.23 -3.46 -0.35
C GLY A 38 12.98 -3.42 -1.25
N GLY A 39 12.29 -4.54 -1.41
CA GLY A 39 11.03 -4.62 -2.16
C GLY A 39 9.89 -3.87 -1.46
N ILE A 40 9.80 -4.03 -0.14
CA ILE A 40 8.82 -3.32 0.69
C ILE A 40 9.03 -1.80 0.57
N PHE A 41 10.28 -1.33 0.70
CA PHE A 41 10.60 0.09 0.55
C PHE A 41 10.34 0.61 -0.86
N ALA A 42 10.54 -0.19 -1.92
CA ALA A 42 10.19 0.20 -3.27
C ALA A 42 8.69 0.43 -3.45
N ILE A 43 7.84 -0.44 -2.88
CA ILE A 43 6.38 -0.29 -2.91
C ILE A 43 5.96 0.98 -2.16
N ILE A 44 6.45 1.16 -0.92
CA ILE A 44 6.13 2.34 -0.10
C ILE A 44 6.61 3.62 -0.78
N GLY A 45 7.84 3.63 -1.31
CA GLY A 45 8.41 4.78 -2.01
C GLY A 45 7.64 5.15 -3.28
N THR A 46 7.17 4.16 -4.04
CA THR A 46 6.34 4.39 -5.23
C THR A 46 5.01 5.04 -4.85
N PHE A 47 4.36 4.57 -3.79
CA PHE A 47 3.13 5.18 -3.28
C PHE A 47 3.36 6.61 -2.79
N ILE A 48 4.42 6.85 -2.00
CA ILE A 48 4.78 8.21 -1.55
C ILE A 48 5.03 9.13 -2.73
N GLY A 49 5.79 8.69 -3.73
CA GLY A 49 6.06 9.46 -4.95
C GLY A 49 4.79 9.81 -5.72
N LEU A 50 3.86 8.86 -5.87
CA LEU A 50 2.55 9.09 -6.47
C LEU A 50 1.76 10.17 -5.72
N VAL A 51 1.69 10.06 -4.39
CA VAL A 51 0.98 11.03 -3.54
C VAL A 51 1.62 12.41 -3.62
N ALA A 52 2.96 12.50 -3.57
CA ALA A 52 3.70 13.74 -3.66
C ALA A 52 3.44 14.46 -4.99
N VAL A 53 3.52 13.75 -6.12
CA VAL A 53 3.22 14.31 -7.45
C VAL A 53 1.75 14.73 -7.55
N ALA A 54 0.82 13.92 -7.04
CA ALA A 54 -0.60 14.27 -7.03
C ALA A 54 -0.89 15.53 -6.19
N ALA A 55 -0.20 15.69 -5.06
CA ALA A 55 -0.28 16.88 -4.23
C ALA A 55 0.28 18.12 -4.96
N MET A 56 1.46 18.02 -5.59
CA MET A 56 2.06 19.10 -6.37
C MET A 56 1.18 19.56 -7.54
N ARG A 57 0.39 18.65 -8.11
CA ARG A 57 -0.54 18.94 -9.22
C ARG A 57 -1.91 19.45 -8.75
N HIS A 58 -2.12 19.63 -7.45
CA HIS A 58 -3.42 19.97 -6.85
C HIS A 58 -4.53 18.96 -7.23
N GLN A 59 -4.17 17.69 -7.40
CA GLN A 59 -5.09 16.62 -7.80
C GLN A 59 -5.47 15.69 -6.66
N LEU A 60 -5.05 16.00 -5.43
CA LEU A 60 -5.26 15.19 -4.24
C LEU A 60 -6.61 15.52 -3.58
N THR A 61 -7.41 14.51 -3.31
CA THR A 61 -8.67 14.66 -2.56
C THR A 61 -8.74 13.59 -1.49
N PHE A 62 -8.89 14.01 -0.23
CA PHE A 62 -9.12 13.09 0.88
C PHE A 62 -10.62 12.87 1.07
N VAL A 63 -11.01 11.61 1.22
CA VAL A 63 -12.40 11.19 1.40
C VAL A 63 -12.49 10.40 2.71
N PHE A 64 -13.29 10.89 3.65
CA PHE A 64 -13.48 10.26 4.97
C PHE A 64 -14.86 9.62 5.06
#